data_AF-A0A5B3FXK9-F1
#
_entry.id   AF-A0A5B3FXK9-F1
#
_cell.length_a   1.000
_cell.length_b   1.000
_cell.length_c   1.000
_cell.angle_alpha   90.00
_cell.angle_beta   90.00
_cell.angle_gamma   90.00
#
_symmetry.space_group_name_H-M   'P 1'
#
loop_
_entity.id
_entity.type
_entity.pdbx_description
1 polymer ?
#
loop_
_entity_poly.entity_id
_entity_poly.type
_entity_poly.pdbx_seq_one_letter_code
_entity_poly.pdbx_strand_id
1 'polypeptide(L)'
;MYLFNNTPIQTRFDESDKKIASELNKITDNELLNCDLQKIADRIEQQYSIICDTEFTTEDVEPISYLMPISREALRPELRIGAIHEFYDFVAVDYKFKIQGDYTFFFNTPTDTHYAPIKGSANANGLTLTIITEYTRIPLSDEWKERVKEDIKFLVSEVKTRINLLKEECKKRNANIKPNVLSILEKERQNLIEKKAHDAKLNPFK
;
A
#
# COMPACT_ATOMS: atom_id res chain seq x y z
N MET A 1 2.90 -7.87 14.60
CA MET A 1 3.17 -7.00 13.44
C MET A 1 2.00 -6.01 13.32
N TYR A 2 2.18 -4.88 12.65
CA TYR A 2 1.12 -3.89 12.44
C TYR A 2 0.90 -3.69 10.95
N LEU A 3 -0.37 -3.64 10.55
CA LEU A 3 -0.80 -3.37 9.19
C LEU A 3 -0.86 -1.86 8.95
N PHE A 4 -0.62 -1.44 7.71
CA PHE A 4 -0.67 -0.05 7.23
C PHE A 4 0.26 0.91 7.99
N ASN A 5 1.36 0.41 8.56
CA ASN A 5 2.26 1.21 9.40
C ASN A 5 3.74 1.11 9.00
N ASN A 6 4.05 0.49 7.86
CA ASN A 6 5.44 0.21 7.50
C ASN A 6 5.98 1.23 6.49
N THR A 7 5.35 1.32 5.32
CA THR A 7 5.92 2.08 4.20
C THR A 7 4.84 2.94 3.55
N PRO A 8 5.00 4.28 3.52
CA PRO A 8 4.07 5.14 2.79
C PRO A 8 3.92 4.68 1.33
N ILE A 9 2.69 4.67 0.82
CA ILE A 9 2.41 4.26 -0.57
C ILE A 9 3.17 5.11 -1.59
N GLN A 10 3.45 6.38 -1.25
CA GLN A 10 4.31 7.28 -2.02
C GLN A 10 5.67 6.66 -2.37
N THR A 11 6.25 5.83 -1.49
CA THR A 11 7.52 5.14 -1.76
C THR A 11 7.43 4.25 -3.00
N ARG A 12 6.30 3.54 -3.18
CA ARG A 12 6.07 2.73 -4.39
C ARG A 12 5.91 3.61 -5.63
N PHE A 13 5.25 4.75 -5.50
CA PHE A 13 5.09 5.70 -6.59
C PHE A 13 6.45 6.25 -7.03
N ASP A 14 7.28 6.70 -6.09
CA ASP A 14 8.62 7.22 -6.35
C ASP A 14 9.53 6.17 -7.02
N GLU A 15 9.46 4.92 -6.58
CA GLU A 15 10.19 3.81 -7.21
C GLU A 15 9.73 3.56 -8.65
N SER A 16 8.43 3.62 -8.91
CA SER A 16 7.89 3.49 -10.26
C SER A 16 8.28 4.69 -11.15
N ASP A 17 8.23 5.90 -10.61
CA ASP A 17 8.56 7.14 -11.34
C ASP A 17 10.05 7.18 -11.72
N LYS A 18 10.93 6.70 -10.84
CA LYS A 18 12.35 6.50 -11.17
C LYS A 18 12.55 5.53 -12.34
N LYS A 19 11.78 4.45 -12.41
CA LYS A 19 11.85 3.50 -13.52
C LYS A 19 11.33 4.13 -14.82
N ILE A 20 10.23 4.89 -14.76
CA ILE A 20 9.70 5.65 -15.90
C ILE A 20 10.79 6.60 -16.43
N ALA A 21 11.40 7.41 -15.56
CA ALA A 21 12.47 8.33 -15.95
C ALA A 21 13.66 7.61 -16.60
N SER A 22 14.03 6.43 -16.07
CA SER A 22 15.08 5.61 -16.67
C SER A 22 14.71 5.08 -18.06
N GLU A 23 13.46 4.74 -18.32
CA GLU A 23 13.02 4.30 -19.65
C GLU A 23 12.97 5.45 -20.64
N LEU A 24 12.50 6.62 -20.22
CA LEU A 24 12.49 7.82 -21.06
C LEU A 24 13.91 8.16 -21.57
N ASN A 25 14.91 8.08 -20.69
CA ASN A 25 16.31 8.31 -21.05
C ASN A 25 16.90 7.29 -22.05
N LYS A 26 16.23 6.15 -22.30
CA LYS A 26 16.67 5.15 -23.28
C LYS A 26 16.07 5.39 -24.67
N ILE A 27 15.10 6.29 -24.80
CA ILE A 27 14.44 6.58 -26.08
C ILE A 27 15.43 7.30 -26.99
N THR A 28 15.60 6.77 -28.19
CA THR A 28 16.54 7.32 -29.17
C THR A 28 15.96 8.53 -29.91
N ASP A 29 16.82 9.41 -30.42
CA ASP A 29 16.45 10.50 -31.33
C ASP A 29 15.59 10.03 -32.51
N ASN A 30 15.86 8.82 -33.01
CA ASN A 30 15.11 8.23 -34.12
C ASN A 30 13.68 7.88 -33.69
N GLU A 31 13.52 7.28 -32.50
CA GLU A 31 12.21 6.99 -31.94
C GLU A 31 11.43 8.28 -31.65
N LEU A 32 12.07 9.29 -31.06
CA LEU A 32 11.43 10.59 -30.78
C LEU A 32 10.88 11.27 -32.04
N LEU A 33 11.57 11.16 -33.17
CA LEU A 33 11.18 11.85 -34.40
C LEU A 33 10.22 11.05 -35.29
N ASN A 34 10.36 9.73 -35.31
CA ASN A 34 9.70 8.88 -36.30
C ASN A 34 8.63 7.96 -35.71
N CYS A 35 8.52 7.85 -34.38
CA CYS A 35 7.50 7.04 -33.72
C CYS A 35 6.31 7.88 -33.23
N ASP A 36 5.20 7.18 -33.06
CA ASP A 36 4.00 7.72 -32.43
C ASP A 36 4.21 7.82 -30.92
N LEU A 37 4.35 9.05 -30.41
CA LEU A 37 4.56 9.32 -28.99
C LEU A 37 3.40 8.82 -28.12
N GLN A 38 2.18 8.74 -28.66
CA GLN A 38 1.04 8.18 -27.94
C GLN A 38 1.27 6.71 -27.62
N LYS A 39 1.76 5.93 -28.59
CA LYS A 39 2.06 4.50 -28.38
C LYS A 39 3.18 4.29 -27.37
N ILE A 40 4.19 5.16 -27.36
CA ILE A 40 5.26 5.10 -26.35
C ILE A 40 4.70 5.39 -24.96
N ALA A 41 3.87 6.41 -24.84
CA ALA A 41 3.24 6.78 -23.57
C ALA A 41 2.29 5.69 -23.05
N ASP A 42 1.46 5.10 -23.93
CA ASP A 42 0.57 3.98 -23.60
C ASP A 42 1.35 2.79 -23.05
N ARG A 43 2.47 2.43 -23.72
CA ARG A 43 3.34 1.34 -23.26
C ARG A 43 3.90 1.61 -21.86
N ILE A 44 4.40 2.83 -21.62
CA ILE A 44 4.98 3.22 -20.33
C ILE A 44 3.88 3.22 -19.25
N GLU A 45 2.71 3.78 -19.52
CA GLU A 45 1.57 3.75 -18.60
C GLU A 45 1.20 2.31 -18.23
N GLN A 46 1.03 1.43 -19.23
CA GLN A 46 0.67 0.04 -18.99
C GLN A 46 1.73 -0.71 -18.16
N GLN A 47 3.02 -0.48 -18.44
CA GLN A 47 4.12 -1.17 -17.78
C GLN A 47 4.35 -0.70 -16.33
N TYR A 48 4.11 0.59 -16.06
CA TYR A 48 4.42 1.21 -14.78
C TYR A 48 3.20 1.58 -13.95
N SER A 49 1.99 1.23 -14.40
CA SER A 49 0.79 1.34 -13.59
C SER A 49 0.87 0.42 -12.38
N ILE A 50 0.50 0.95 -11.22
CA ILE A 50 0.41 0.18 -9.98
C ILE A 50 -1.05 -0.19 -9.80
N ILE A 51 -1.35 -1.50 -9.78
CA ILE A 51 -2.71 -2.02 -9.59
C ILE A 51 -2.84 -2.43 -8.13
N CYS A 52 -3.75 -1.78 -7.40
CA CYS A 52 -4.20 -2.24 -6.09
C CYS A 52 -5.50 -3.01 -6.29
N ASP A 53 -5.42 -4.33 -6.44
CA ASP A 53 -6.56 -5.24 -6.56
C ASP A 53 -6.83 -6.01 -5.26
N THR A 54 -6.14 -5.63 -4.18
CA THR A 54 -6.22 -6.32 -2.89
C THR A 54 -7.63 -6.29 -2.33
N GLU A 55 -8.13 -7.46 -1.98
CA GLU A 55 -9.43 -7.68 -1.32
C GLU A 55 -9.31 -8.84 -0.33
N PHE A 56 -10.27 -8.96 0.59
CA PHE A 56 -10.33 -10.09 1.50
C PHE A 56 -11.78 -10.48 1.80
N THR A 57 -12.01 -11.78 1.97
CA THR A 57 -13.35 -12.34 2.20
C THR A 57 -13.63 -12.48 3.68
N THR A 58 -14.84 -12.13 4.10
CA THR A 58 -15.30 -12.25 5.50
C THR A 58 -16.21 -13.46 5.73
N GLU A 59 -16.37 -14.31 4.73
CA GLU A 59 -17.14 -15.56 4.80
C GLU A 59 -16.32 -16.69 5.43
N ASP A 60 -17.00 -17.55 6.19
CA ASP A 60 -16.43 -18.74 6.85
C ASP A 60 -15.16 -18.48 7.68
N VAL A 61 -15.12 -17.34 8.38
CA VAL A 61 -14.00 -16.96 9.24
C VAL A 61 -14.21 -17.48 10.65
N GLU A 62 -13.41 -18.46 11.05
CA GLU A 62 -13.41 -18.97 12.41
C GLU A 62 -12.37 -18.25 13.29
N PRO A 63 -12.78 -17.72 14.47
CA PRO A 63 -11.85 -17.11 15.40
C PRO A 63 -11.04 -18.16 16.15
N ILE A 64 -9.76 -17.88 16.39
CA ILE A 64 -8.87 -18.70 17.21
C ILE A 64 -8.49 -17.91 18.46
N SER A 65 -8.92 -18.39 19.63
CA SER A 65 -8.61 -17.78 20.92
C SER A 65 -7.43 -18.48 21.60
N TYR A 66 -6.50 -17.70 22.15
CA TYR A 66 -5.34 -18.23 22.87
C TYR A 66 -4.87 -17.23 23.94
N LEU A 67 -4.13 -17.71 24.95
CA LEU A 67 -3.49 -16.84 25.92
C LEU A 67 -2.19 -16.29 25.33
N MET A 68 -2.05 -14.97 25.38
CA MET A 68 -0.89 -14.24 24.91
C MET A 68 -0.27 -13.50 26.09
N PRO A 69 1.02 -13.75 26.40
CA PRO A 69 1.72 -12.99 27.42
C PRO A 69 1.98 -11.56 26.92
N ILE A 70 1.55 -10.58 27.71
CA ILE A 70 1.76 -9.15 27.48
C ILE A 70 2.69 -8.63 28.56
N SER A 71 3.77 -7.97 28.16
CA SER A 71 4.68 -7.36 29.11
C SER A 71 4.01 -6.23 29.87
N ARG A 72 4.44 -6.00 31.11
CA ARG A 72 3.98 -4.89 31.95
C ARG A 72 4.06 -3.55 31.21
N GLU A 73 5.13 -3.32 30.46
CA GLU A 73 5.35 -2.08 29.70
C GLU A 73 4.32 -1.89 28.58
N ALA A 74 3.80 -2.97 28.01
CA ALA A 74 2.80 -2.95 26.95
C ALA A 74 1.35 -2.82 27.46
N LEU A 75 1.12 -2.94 28.77
CA LEU A 75 -0.21 -2.73 29.37
C LEU A 75 -0.70 -1.29 29.17
N ARG A 76 -2.00 -1.03 29.33
CA ARG A 76 -2.48 0.36 29.40
C ARG A 76 -1.99 1.03 30.70
N PRO A 77 -1.78 2.36 30.71
CA PRO A 77 -1.25 3.07 31.88
C PRO A 77 -1.98 2.76 33.18
N GLU A 78 -3.31 2.60 33.13
CA GLU A 78 -4.16 2.30 34.29
C GLU A 78 -3.84 0.92 34.88
N LEU A 79 -3.59 -0.07 34.03
CA LEU A 79 -3.22 -1.43 34.43
C LEU A 79 -1.76 -1.52 34.92
N ARG A 80 -0.88 -0.63 34.43
CA ARG A 80 0.55 -0.62 34.84
C ARG A 80 0.77 -0.23 36.29
N ILE A 81 -0.09 0.64 36.84
CA ILE A 81 0.06 1.20 38.18
C ILE A 81 0.00 0.10 39.25
N GLY A 82 -0.87 -0.90 39.07
CA GLY A 82 -1.01 -2.05 39.98
C GLY A 82 -0.23 -3.29 39.58
N ALA A 83 0.48 -3.26 38.45
CA ALA A 83 1.16 -4.43 37.91
C ALA A 83 2.45 -4.73 38.70
N ILE A 84 2.50 -5.90 39.35
CA ILE A 84 3.67 -6.41 40.09
C ILE A 84 4.52 -7.41 39.30
N HIS A 85 3.92 -8.16 38.39
CA HIS A 85 4.61 -9.11 37.51
C HIS A 85 5.12 -8.46 36.22
N GLU A 86 6.12 -9.09 35.61
CA GLU A 86 6.71 -8.65 34.33
C GLU A 86 5.81 -8.95 33.13
N PHE A 87 5.04 -10.05 33.19
CA PHE A 87 4.14 -10.49 32.13
C PHE A 87 2.76 -10.85 32.69
N TYR A 88 1.72 -10.63 31.88
CA TYR A 88 0.33 -10.98 32.15
C TYR A 88 -0.27 -11.67 30.95
N ASP A 89 -0.94 -12.80 31.19
CA ASP A 89 -1.64 -13.53 30.13
C ASP A 89 -2.99 -12.92 29.85
N PHE A 90 -3.18 -12.42 28.63
CA PHE A 90 -4.48 -11.98 28.12
C PHE A 90 -4.95 -12.85 26.97
N VAL A 91 -6.26 -12.97 26.82
CA VAL A 91 -6.85 -13.66 25.67
C VAL A 91 -6.66 -12.79 24.45
N ALA A 92 -5.97 -13.34 23.47
CA ALA A 92 -5.93 -12.85 22.11
C ALA A 92 -6.90 -13.67 21.25
N VAL A 93 -7.51 -13.03 20.26
CA VAL A 93 -8.41 -13.66 19.29
C VAL A 93 -7.93 -13.29 17.89
N ASP A 94 -7.50 -14.31 17.15
CA ASP A 94 -7.09 -14.19 15.76
C ASP A 94 -8.24 -14.50 14.82
N TYR A 95 -8.44 -13.64 13.83
CA TYR A 95 -9.36 -13.84 12.72
C TYR A 95 -8.56 -13.96 11.43
N LYS A 96 -8.68 -15.08 10.72
CA LYS A 96 -7.94 -15.36 9.49
C LYS A 96 -8.85 -15.22 8.28
N PHE A 97 -8.57 -14.22 7.45
CA PHE A 97 -9.29 -13.91 6.23
C PHE A 97 -8.48 -14.35 5.01
N LYS A 98 -9.16 -14.88 3.99
CA LYS A 98 -8.53 -15.15 2.69
C LYS A 98 -8.35 -13.83 1.94
N ILE A 99 -7.19 -13.66 1.31
CA ILE A 99 -6.85 -12.49 0.49
C ILE A 99 -7.01 -12.85 -0.98
N GLN A 100 -7.44 -11.88 -1.79
CA GLN A 100 -7.31 -11.85 -3.24
C GLN A 100 -6.42 -10.66 -3.61
N GLY A 101 -5.62 -10.80 -4.67
CA GLY A 101 -4.69 -9.76 -5.11
C GLY A 101 -3.38 -9.68 -4.29
N ASP A 102 -2.68 -8.56 -4.42
CA ASP A 102 -1.37 -8.35 -3.80
C ASP A 102 -1.48 -8.04 -2.29
N TYR A 103 -1.08 -8.97 -1.42
CA TYR A 103 -1.12 -8.76 0.04
C TYR A 103 -0.14 -7.68 0.52
N THR A 104 0.85 -7.29 -0.27
CA THR A 104 1.87 -6.36 0.20
C THR A 104 1.33 -4.94 0.40
N PHE A 105 0.15 -4.62 -0.16
CA PHE A 105 -0.57 -3.38 0.11
C PHE A 105 -1.01 -3.23 1.58
N PHE A 106 -1.17 -4.33 2.32
CA PHE A 106 -1.44 -4.27 3.76
C PHE A 106 -0.26 -3.69 4.57
N PHE A 107 0.92 -3.51 3.97
CA PHE A 107 2.06 -2.85 4.61
C PHE A 107 2.19 -1.39 4.21
N ASN A 108 1.39 -0.93 3.24
CA ASN A 108 1.45 0.44 2.76
C ASN A 108 0.56 1.37 3.56
N THR A 109 1.08 2.52 3.94
CA THR A 109 0.31 3.57 4.63
C THR A 109 -0.24 4.53 3.58
N PRO A 110 -1.57 4.78 3.53
CA PRO A 110 -2.16 5.84 2.71
C PRO A 110 -1.60 7.23 3.06
N THR A 111 -1.62 8.17 2.12
CA THR A 111 -0.82 9.41 2.21
C THR A 111 -1.32 10.40 3.28
N ASP A 112 -2.62 10.49 3.52
CA ASP A 112 -3.24 11.56 4.34
C ASP A 112 -3.95 11.07 5.62
N THR A 113 -3.49 9.97 6.21
CA THR A 113 -4.25 9.37 7.33
C THR A 113 -3.41 9.01 8.54
N HIS A 114 -3.61 9.74 9.63
CA HIS A 114 -3.16 9.36 10.97
C HIS A 114 -4.11 8.32 11.55
N TYR A 115 -4.00 7.11 11.06
CA TYR A 115 -4.77 6.01 11.61
C TYR A 115 -4.00 5.28 12.71
N ALA A 116 -4.74 4.78 13.70
CA ALA A 116 -4.19 3.84 14.67
C ALA A 116 -3.64 2.59 13.94
N PRO A 117 -2.46 2.09 14.34
CA PRO A 117 -1.93 0.83 13.82
C PRO A 117 -2.90 -0.31 14.07
N ILE A 118 -3.15 -1.14 13.05
CA ILE A 118 -4.01 -2.33 13.18
C ILE A 118 -3.11 -3.51 13.51
N LYS A 119 -3.35 -4.17 14.65
CA LYS A 119 -2.57 -5.35 15.03
C LYS A 119 -2.98 -6.54 14.16
N GLY A 120 -2.00 -7.13 13.48
CA GLY A 120 -2.25 -8.21 12.56
C GLY A 120 -1.04 -8.57 11.72
N SER A 121 -1.24 -9.43 10.74
CA SER A 121 -0.23 -9.79 9.75
C SER A 121 -0.91 -10.13 8.42
N ALA A 122 -0.20 -9.96 7.32
CA ALA A 122 -0.65 -10.38 6.00
C ALA A 122 0.48 -11.14 5.32
N ASN A 123 0.15 -12.22 4.61
CA ASN A 123 1.07 -12.95 3.76
C ASN A 123 0.30 -13.66 2.65
N ALA A 124 0.99 -14.45 1.83
CA ALA A 124 0.39 -15.20 0.73
C ALA A 124 -0.75 -16.16 1.18
N ASN A 125 -0.77 -16.59 2.45
CA ASN A 125 -1.79 -17.49 2.99
C ASN A 125 -3.03 -16.75 3.53
N GLY A 126 -2.97 -15.43 3.70
CA GLY A 126 -4.11 -14.63 4.16
C GLY A 126 -3.76 -13.47 5.08
N LEU A 127 -4.82 -12.79 5.52
CA LEU A 127 -4.80 -11.68 6.47
C LEU A 127 -5.21 -12.20 7.84
N THR A 128 -4.39 -11.96 8.86
CA THR A 128 -4.75 -12.21 10.25
C THR A 128 -4.96 -10.89 10.97
N LEU A 129 -6.13 -10.68 11.54
CA LEU A 129 -6.42 -9.58 12.46
C LEU A 129 -6.44 -10.12 13.89
N THR A 130 -5.74 -9.46 14.79
CA THR A 130 -5.59 -9.91 16.18
C THR A 130 -6.23 -8.89 17.12
N ILE A 131 -7.21 -9.34 17.90
CA ILE A 131 -7.79 -8.58 19.01
C ILE A 131 -7.15 -9.09 20.29
N ILE A 132 -6.56 -8.18 21.07
CA ILE A 132 -6.05 -8.52 22.41
C ILE A 132 -7.00 -7.92 23.42
N THR A 133 -7.63 -8.80 24.19
CA THR A 133 -8.54 -8.42 25.27
C THR A 133 -7.75 -8.07 26.53
N GLU A 134 -8.46 -7.62 27.57
CA GLU A 134 -7.91 -7.53 28.94
C GLU A 134 -8.41 -8.70 29.80
N TYR A 135 -9.00 -9.71 29.17
CA TYR A 135 -9.52 -10.90 29.82
C TYR A 135 -8.43 -11.94 29.94
N THR A 136 -8.35 -12.66 31.07
CA THR A 136 -7.22 -13.54 31.40
C THR A 136 -7.57 -15.03 31.35
N ARG A 137 -8.77 -15.39 30.88
CA ARG A 137 -9.29 -16.78 30.95
C ARG A 137 -9.93 -17.23 29.66
N ILE A 138 -9.77 -18.52 29.33
CA ILE A 138 -10.49 -19.18 28.23
C ILE A 138 -11.41 -20.24 28.86
N PRO A 139 -12.70 -20.32 28.45
CA PRO A 139 -13.36 -19.51 27.42
C PRO A 139 -13.61 -18.05 27.84
N LEU A 140 -13.76 -17.14 26.87
CA LEU A 140 -14.21 -15.77 27.10
C LEU A 140 -15.59 -15.75 27.78
N SER A 141 -15.84 -14.75 28.64
CA SER A 141 -17.21 -14.48 29.12
C SER A 141 -18.10 -13.96 27.98
N ASP A 142 -19.42 -14.02 28.16
CA ASP A 142 -20.35 -13.58 27.12
C ASP A 142 -20.23 -12.08 26.80
N GLU A 143 -19.98 -11.25 27.82
CA GLU A 143 -19.66 -9.84 27.64
C GLU A 143 -18.42 -9.63 26.75
N TRP A 144 -17.33 -10.36 27.02
CA TRP A 144 -16.11 -10.26 26.22
C TRP A 144 -16.29 -10.83 24.81
N LYS A 145 -17.14 -11.86 24.62
CA LYS A 145 -17.48 -12.36 23.28
C LYS A 145 -18.18 -11.29 22.45
N GLU A 146 -19.17 -10.59 23.02
CA GLU A 146 -19.86 -9.52 22.29
C GLU A 146 -18.93 -8.35 21.96
N ARG A 147 -18.08 -7.95 22.91
CA ARG A 147 -17.07 -6.92 22.65
C ARG A 147 -16.11 -7.31 21.51
N VAL A 148 -15.58 -8.53 21.52
CA VAL A 148 -14.69 -9.02 20.45
C VAL A 148 -15.41 -9.03 19.10
N LYS A 149 -16.71 -9.38 19.05
CA LYS A 149 -17.51 -9.33 17.83
C LYS A 149 -17.71 -7.91 17.29
N GLU A 150 -17.84 -6.91 18.16
CA GLU A 150 -17.91 -5.49 17.74
C GLU A 150 -16.55 -4.99 17.26
N ASP A 151 -15.50 -5.27 18.02
CA ASP A 151 -14.12 -4.87 17.70
C ASP A 151 -13.70 -5.42 16.33
N ILE A 152 -13.99 -6.70 16.02
CA ILE A 152 -13.60 -7.27 14.72
C ILE A 152 -14.36 -6.63 13.56
N LYS A 153 -15.65 -6.28 13.72
CA LYS A 153 -16.41 -5.58 12.69
C LYS A 153 -15.82 -4.21 12.40
N PHE A 154 -15.43 -3.49 13.47
CA PHE A 154 -14.75 -2.21 13.34
C PHE A 154 -13.41 -2.37 12.61
N LEU A 155 -12.55 -3.30 13.04
CA LEU A 155 -11.25 -3.55 12.39
C LEU A 155 -11.41 -3.94 10.92
N VAL A 156 -12.36 -4.80 10.58
CA VAL A 156 -12.65 -5.17 9.18
C VAL A 156 -13.04 -3.93 8.35
N SER A 157 -13.88 -3.05 8.90
CA SER A 157 -14.27 -1.81 8.21
C SER A 157 -13.08 -0.88 7.98
N GLU A 158 -12.21 -0.73 8.98
CA GLU A 158 -10.99 0.08 8.91
C GLU A 158 -10.02 -0.46 7.84
N VAL A 159 -9.79 -1.77 7.81
CA VAL A 159 -8.94 -2.40 6.79
C VAL A 159 -9.50 -2.15 5.39
N LYS A 160 -10.81 -2.32 5.19
CA LYS A 160 -11.47 -2.07 3.90
C LYS A 160 -11.34 -0.61 3.46
N THR A 161 -11.55 0.33 4.38
CA THR A 161 -11.38 1.77 4.11
C THR A 161 -9.96 2.08 3.65
N ARG A 162 -8.94 1.59 4.35
CA ARG A 162 -7.54 1.85 4.01
C ARG A 162 -7.14 1.23 2.67
N ILE A 163 -7.59 0.01 2.37
CA ILE A 163 -7.39 -0.60 1.05
C ILE A 163 -8.06 0.25 -0.04
N ASN A 164 -9.29 0.72 0.16
CA ASN A 164 -9.97 1.58 -0.81
C ASN A 164 -9.25 2.90 -1.03
N LEU A 165 -8.69 3.51 0.03
CA LEU A 165 -7.84 4.70 -0.11
C LEU A 165 -6.61 4.41 -0.98
N LEU A 166 -5.91 3.29 -0.73
CA LEU A 166 -4.78 2.87 -1.56
C LEU A 166 -5.19 2.65 -3.03
N LYS A 167 -6.38 2.08 -3.28
CA LYS A 167 -6.95 1.91 -4.63
C LYS A 167 -7.12 3.25 -5.33
N GLU A 168 -7.75 4.22 -4.67
CA GLU A 168 -7.97 5.54 -5.25
C GLU A 168 -6.67 6.32 -5.46
N GLU A 169 -5.71 6.22 -4.54
CA GLU A 169 -4.39 6.84 -4.70
C GLU A 169 -3.62 6.24 -5.89
N CYS A 170 -3.62 4.90 -6.03
CA CYS A 170 -3.02 4.23 -7.19
C CYS A 170 -3.69 4.67 -8.50
N LYS A 171 -5.03 4.74 -8.53
CA LYS A 171 -5.79 5.19 -9.70
C LYS A 171 -5.47 6.64 -10.07
N LYS A 172 -5.43 7.53 -9.07
CA LYS A 172 -5.09 8.96 -9.26
C LYS A 172 -3.67 9.11 -9.80
N ARG A 173 -2.70 8.36 -9.26
CA ARG A 173 -1.33 8.38 -9.77
C ARG A 173 -1.26 7.85 -11.19
N ASN A 174 -1.88 6.70 -11.48
CA ASN A 174 -1.83 6.08 -12.80
C ASN A 174 -2.42 6.99 -13.89
N ALA A 175 -3.52 7.68 -13.60
CA ALA A 175 -4.15 8.64 -14.51
C ALA A 175 -3.20 9.79 -14.95
N ASN A 176 -2.16 10.08 -14.17
CA ASN A 176 -1.19 11.12 -14.49
C ASN A 176 0.05 10.61 -15.24
N ILE A 177 0.27 9.29 -15.34
CA ILE A 177 1.47 8.74 -15.99
C ILE A 177 1.51 9.17 -17.46
N LYS A 178 0.48 8.82 -18.24
CA LYS A 178 0.44 9.08 -19.67
C LYS A 178 0.55 10.57 -20.02
N PRO A 179 -0.23 11.49 -19.41
CA PRO A 179 -0.09 12.92 -19.65
C PRO A 179 1.32 13.45 -19.35
N ASN A 180 1.93 13.01 -18.25
CA ASN A 180 3.27 13.45 -17.87
C ASN A 180 4.34 12.94 -18.84
N VAL A 181 4.26 11.66 -19.22
CA VAL A 181 5.16 11.04 -20.19
C VAL A 181 5.06 11.75 -21.54
N LEU A 182 3.84 11.99 -22.04
CA LEU A 182 3.64 12.72 -23.29
C LEU A 182 4.26 14.12 -23.27
N SER A 183 4.02 14.87 -22.21
CA SER A 183 4.57 16.21 -22.03
C SER A 183 6.11 16.22 -22.11
N ILE A 184 6.76 15.23 -21.49
CA ILE A 184 8.22 15.07 -21.56
C ILE A 184 8.67 14.75 -22.98
N LEU A 185 8.08 13.74 -23.62
CA LEU A 185 8.45 13.30 -24.97
C LEU A 185 8.25 14.40 -26.03
N GLU A 186 7.15 15.15 -25.94
CA GLU A 186 6.87 16.25 -26.86
C GLU A 186 7.90 17.37 -26.73
N LYS A 187 8.27 17.72 -25.49
CA LYS A 187 9.32 18.70 -25.21
C LYS A 187 10.68 18.24 -25.74
N GLU A 188 11.05 16.98 -25.52
CA GLU A 188 12.32 16.43 -26.03
C GLU A 188 12.37 16.39 -27.55
N ARG A 189 11.28 15.97 -28.20
CA ARG A 189 11.16 16.00 -29.67
C ARG A 189 11.30 17.42 -30.21
N GLN A 190 10.65 18.40 -29.59
CA GLN A 190 10.74 19.79 -30.01
C GLN A 190 12.17 20.33 -29.88
N ASN A 191 12.83 20.09 -28.74
CA ASN A 191 14.23 20.46 -28.54
C ASN A 191 15.15 19.83 -29.60
N LEU A 192 14.90 18.57 -29.96
CA LEU A 192 15.68 17.86 -30.98
C LEU A 192 15.49 18.45 -32.38
N ILE A 193 14.26 18.83 -32.74
CA ILE A 193 13.96 19.50 -34.01
C ILE A 193 14.66 20.86 -34.08
N GLU A 194 14.58 21.66 -33.02
CA GLU A 194 15.22 22.97 -32.93
C GLU A 194 16.74 22.86 -33.04
N LYS A 195 17.34 21.89 -32.34
CA LYS A 195 18.77 21.59 -32.42
C LYS A 195 19.17 21.21 -33.85
N LYS A 196 18.46 20.29 -34.50
CA LYS A 196 18.75 19.89 -35.88
C LYS A 196 18.61 21.05 -36.86
N ALA A 197 17.61 21.91 -36.69
CA ALA A 197 17.42 23.10 -37.53
C ALA A 197 18.53 24.14 -37.33
N HIS A 198 18.99 24.32 -36.09
CA HIS A 198 20.13 25.17 -35.77
C HIS A 198 21.43 24.62 -36.38
N ASP A 199 21.72 23.34 -36.16
CA ASP A 199 22.92 22.68 -36.68
C ASP A 199 22.96 22.71 -38.23
N ALA A 200 21.80 22.60 -38.88
CA ALA A 200 21.69 22.75 -40.33
C ALA A 200 22.08 24.16 -40.83
N LYS A 201 21.74 25.22 -40.08
CA LYS A 201 22.14 26.61 -40.41
C LYS A 201 23.64 26.85 -40.24
N LEU A 202 24.30 26.06 -39.40
CA LEU A 202 25.74 26.17 -39.16
C LEU A 202 26.59 25.36 -40.15
N ASN A 203 25.99 24.46 -40.94
CA ASN A 203 26.72 23.63 -41.88
C ASN A 203 26.97 24.37 -43.21
N PRO A 204 28.21 24.80 -43.51
CA PRO A 204 28.52 25.54 -44.74
C PRO A 204 28.64 24.63 -45.98
N PHE A 205 28.52 23.31 -45.79
CA PHE A 205 28.66 22.30 -46.84
C PHE A 205 27.31 21.68 -47.25
N LYS A 206 26.20 22.27 -46.77
CA LYS A 206 24.84 22.00 -47.22
C LYS A 206 24.26 23.22 -47.93
#